data_AF-A0A1G5T1A3-F1
#
_entry.id   AF-A0A1G5T1A3-F1
#
_cell.length_a   1.000
_cell.length_b   1.000
_cell.length_c   1.000
_cell.angle_alpha   90.00
_cell.angle_beta   90.00
_cell.angle_gamma   90.00
#
_symmetry.space_group_name_H-M   'P 1'
#
loop_
_entity.id
_entity.type
_entity.pdbx_description
1 polymer ?
#
loop_
_entity_poly.entity_id
_entity_poly.type
_entity_poly.pdbx_seq_one_letter_code
_entity_poly.pdbx_strand_id
1 'polypeptide(L)'
;MTNESIAAAAVASGPRTAAPPSFDGHGWLVVINLAFMTAAFVLFTMLAVNMLLSMWSNRARDSWRHPVTIWRAIGLSLGLAGFIRFGLGAAVLWGWNPDFPHDTALLLTLQRVFDPIAALFGVTAIAMFKLSERGLVEQLRRRPFPVDIWASLPMLRRPAAIALLSLVAAIGVVSTR
;
A
#
# COMPACT_ATOMS: atom_id res chain seq x y z
N MET A 1 11.90 -30.92 -21.56
CA MET A 1 11.53 -29.50 -21.49
C MET A 1 11.72 -29.09 -20.04
N THR A 2 12.75 -28.32 -19.72
CA THR A 2 12.91 -27.79 -18.36
C THR A 2 11.72 -26.85 -18.10
N ASN A 3 11.06 -26.99 -16.96
CA ASN A 3 9.95 -26.13 -16.53
C ASN A 3 10.49 -24.73 -16.17
N GLU A 4 11.13 -24.06 -17.11
CA GLU A 4 11.67 -22.73 -16.90
C GLU A 4 10.53 -21.71 -17.02
N SER A 5 10.31 -20.98 -15.93
CA SER A 5 9.32 -19.90 -15.87
C SER A 5 9.61 -18.86 -16.95
N ILE A 6 8.62 -18.54 -17.79
CA ILE A 6 8.72 -17.50 -18.84
C ILE A 6 9.15 -16.15 -18.24
N ALA A 7 8.67 -15.84 -17.03
CA ALA A 7 9.06 -14.64 -16.32
C ALA A 7 10.54 -14.67 -15.90
N ALA A 8 11.07 -15.82 -15.49
CA ALA A 8 12.49 -15.97 -15.17
C ALA A 8 13.36 -15.83 -16.44
N ALA A 9 12.94 -16.42 -17.56
CA ALA A 9 13.61 -16.25 -18.85
C ALA A 9 13.62 -14.78 -19.30
N ALA A 10 12.52 -14.04 -19.09
CA ALA A 10 12.44 -12.60 -19.39
C ALA A 10 13.37 -11.74 -18.51
N VAL A 11 13.51 -12.08 -17.22
CA VAL A 11 14.46 -11.38 -16.34
C VAL A 11 15.91 -11.72 -16.73
N ALA A 12 16.22 -12.99 -16.99
CA ALA A 12 17.55 -13.44 -17.35
C ALA A 12 18.05 -12.91 -18.70
N SER A 13 17.15 -12.73 -19.67
CA SER A 13 17.44 -12.15 -20.98
C SER A 13 17.43 -10.61 -20.98
N GLY A 14 16.99 -9.98 -19.90
CA GLY A 14 16.95 -8.54 -19.75
C GLY A 14 18.32 -7.91 -19.46
N PRO A 15 18.43 -6.57 -19.50
CA PRO A 15 19.64 -5.86 -19.08
C PRO A 15 20.01 -6.21 -17.63
N ARG A 16 21.29 -6.51 -17.38
CA ARG A 16 21.83 -6.71 -16.02
C ARG A 16 22.02 -5.37 -15.31
N THR A 17 20.92 -4.69 -15.05
CA THR A 17 20.89 -3.37 -14.41
C THR A 17 20.38 -3.48 -12.98
N ALA A 18 20.93 -2.63 -12.10
CA ALA A 18 20.45 -2.48 -10.72
C ALA A 18 18.98 -2.00 -10.63
N ALA A 19 18.48 -1.41 -11.71
CA ALA A 19 17.09 -1.01 -11.90
C ALA A 19 16.31 -2.04 -12.74
N PRO A 20 15.02 -2.27 -12.43
CA PRO A 20 14.13 -2.96 -13.36
C PRO A 20 14.10 -2.28 -14.74
N PRO A 21 13.97 -3.04 -15.85
CA PRO A 21 13.95 -2.49 -17.21
C PRO A 21 12.85 -1.45 -17.42
N SER A 22 11.77 -1.50 -16.65
CA SER A 22 10.68 -0.51 -16.67
C SER A 22 11.11 0.92 -16.30
N PHE A 23 12.30 1.10 -15.74
CA PHE A 23 12.85 2.40 -15.37
C PHE A 23 13.89 2.94 -16.36
N ASP A 24 14.14 2.24 -17.47
CA ASP A 24 15.04 2.68 -18.55
C ASP A 24 16.43 3.12 -18.07
N GLY A 25 16.98 2.42 -17.07
CA GLY A 25 18.29 2.72 -16.49
C GLY A 25 18.33 3.95 -15.56
N HIS A 26 17.22 4.66 -15.36
CA HIS A 26 17.15 5.79 -14.44
C HIS A 26 17.09 5.34 -12.98
N GLY A 27 18.25 5.10 -12.37
CA GLY A 27 18.37 4.66 -10.98
C GLY A 27 17.69 5.59 -9.95
N TRP A 28 17.63 6.90 -10.22
CA TRP A 28 16.94 7.86 -9.35
C TRP A 28 15.42 7.63 -9.30
N LEU A 29 14.80 7.16 -10.39
CA LEU A 29 13.38 6.79 -10.40
C LEU A 29 13.11 5.56 -9.55
N VAL A 30 14.05 4.62 -9.50
CA VAL A 30 13.98 3.45 -8.62
C VAL A 30 13.98 3.89 -7.17
N VAL A 31 14.87 4.80 -6.78
CA VAL A 31 14.91 5.35 -5.41
C VAL A 31 13.56 5.95 -5.03
N ILE A 32 13.01 6.83 -5.86
CA ILE A 32 11.74 7.50 -5.58
C ILE A 32 10.61 6.47 -5.47
N ASN A 33 10.49 5.55 -6.44
CA ASN A 33 9.42 4.56 -6.43
C ASN A 33 9.55 3.60 -5.24
N LEU A 34 10.77 3.16 -4.92
CA LEU A 34 11.05 2.32 -3.77
C LEU A 34 10.68 3.01 -2.46
N ALA A 35 11.07 4.28 -2.30
CA ALA A 35 10.74 5.08 -1.14
C ALA A 35 9.23 5.23 -0.96
N PHE A 36 8.51 5.62 -2.02
CA PHE A 36 7.07 5.80 -1.98
C PHE A 36 6.31 4.49 -1.74
N MET A 37 6.68 3.40 -2.42
CA MET A 37 6.05 2.10 -2.23
C MET A 37 6.26 1.59 -0.80
N THR A 38 7.47 1.74 -0.25
CA THR A 38 7.79 1.32 1.12
C THR A 38 7.05 2.19 2.15
N ALA A 39 7.07 3.51 1.99
CA ALA A 39 6.36 4.41 2.89
C ALA A 39 4.86 4.16 2.85
N ALA A 40 4.26 4.08 1.66
CA ALA A 40 2.85 3.79 1.48
C ALA A 40 2.48 2.44 2.11
N PHE A 41 3.27 1.39 1.89
CA PHE A 41 3.07 0.09 2.52
C PHE A 41 2.95 0.20 4.04
N VAL A 42 3.90 0.86 4.70
CA VAL A 42 3.89 1.01 6.16
C VAL A 42 2.67 1.84 6.61
N LEU A 43 2.37 2.96 5.93
CA LEU A 43 1.25 3.82 6.29
C LEU A 43 -0.12 3.13 6.14
N PHE A 44 -0.31 2.38 5.05
CA PHE A 44 -1.52 1.60 4.83
C PHE A 44 -1.62 0.41 5.80
N THR A 45 -0.48 -0.18 6.20
CA THR A 45 -0.44 -1.17 7.29
C THR A 45 -0.93 -0.57 8.61
N MET A 46 -0.40 0.60 8.98
CA MET A 46 -0.81 1.31 10.20
C MET A 46 -2.29 1.64 10.18
N LEU A 47 -2.81 2.10 9.04
CA LEU A 47 -4.24 2.34 8.86
C LEU A 47 -5.05 1.06 9.05
N ALA A 48 -4.69 -0.02 8.36
CA ALA A 48 -5.40 -1.30 8.43
C ALA A 48 -5.42 -1.85 9.86
N VAL A 49 -4.27 -1.87 10.53
CA VAL A 49 -4.14 -2.34 11.92
C VAL A 49 -4.95 -1.47 12.86
N ASN A 50 -4.87 -0.13 12.73
CA ASN A 50 -5.65 0.78 13.58
C ASN A 50 -7.16 0.57 13.41
N MET A 51 -7.64 0.43 12.17
CA MET A 51 -9.07 0.16 11.91
C MET A 51 -9.49 -1.20 12.45
N LEU A 52 -8.68 -2.24 12.23
CA LEU A 52 -8.94 -3.59 12.73
C LEU A 52 -9.02 -3.63 14.26
N LEU A 53 -8.03 -3.04 14.95
CA LEU A 53 -8.02 -2.94 16.41
C LEU A 53 -9.22 -2.15 16.93
N SER A 54 -9.57 -1.04 16.27
CA SER A 54 -10.72 -0.21 16.64
C SER A 54 -12.06 -0.95 16.46
N MET A 55 -12.19 -1.75 15.40
CA MET A 55 -13.37 -2.61 15.20
C MET A 55 -13.41 -3.72 16.25
N TRP A 56 -12.27 -4.36 16.53
CA TRP A 56 -12.18 -5.43 17.51
C TRP A 56 -12.53 -4.96 18.92
N SER A 57 -12.00 -3.81 19.35
CA SER A 57 -12.25 -3.25 20.69
C SER A 57 -13.72 -2.88 20.90
N ASN A 58 -14.43 -2.52 19.83
CA ASN A 58 -15.82 -2.06 19.89
C ASN A 58 -16.83 -3.08 19.35
N ARG A 59 -16.38 -4.32 19.04
CA ARG A 59 -17.20 -5.37 18.41
C ARG A 59 -18.50 -5.71 19.16
N ALA A 60 -18.53 -5.49 20.47
CA ALA A 60 -19.70 -5.78 21.31
C ALA A 60 -20.74 -4.64 21.31
N ARG A 61 -20.34 -3.41 20.92
CA ARG A 61 -21.18 -2.20 20.96
C ARG A 61 -21.60 -1.74 19.57
N ASP A 62 -20.80 -2.07 18.57
CA ASP A 62 -21.00 -1.62 17.20
C ASP A 62 -21.93 -2.55 16.43
N SER A 63 -22.91 -1.95 15.76
CA SER A 63 -23.74 -2.62 14.76
C SER A 63 -23.29 -2.24 13.36
N TRP A 64 -23.57 -3.09 12.37
CA TRP A 64 -23.33 -2.81 10.94
C TRP A 64 -24.08 -1.58 10.42
N ARG A 65 -25.16 -1.18 11.10
CA ARG A 65 -25.93 0.02 10.77
C ARG A 65 -25.33 1.31 11.35
N HIS A 66 -24.33 1.18 12.24
CA HIS A 66 -23.72 2.34 12.85
C HIS A 66 -22.77 3.03 11.84
N PRO A 67 -22.82 4.37 11.74
CA PRO A 67 -21.98 5.14 10.83
C PRO A 67 -20.49 4.91 11.06
N VAL A 68 -20.11 4.75 12.33
CA VAL A 68 -18.72 4.49 12.74
C VAL A 68 -18.22 3.14 12.25
N THR A 69 -19.07 2.11 12.21
CA THR A 69 -18.71 0.78 11.70
C THR A 69 -18.44 0.84 10.20
N ILE A 70 -19.30 1.55 9.46
CA ILE A 70 -19.14 1.76 8.02
C ILE A 70 -17.84 2.52 7.73
N TRP A 71 -17.58 3.59 8.49
CA TRP A 71 -16.33 4.36 8.36
C TRP A 71 -15.09 3.50 8.62
N ARG A 72 -15.08 2.69 9.69
CA ARG A 72 -13.97 1.77 9.98
C ARG A 72 -13.80 0.71 8.90
N ALA A 73 -14.89 0.17 8.38
CA ALA A 73 -14.84 -0.82 7.30
C ALA A 73 -14.26 -0.22 6.00
N ILE A 74 -14.66 0.99 5.62
CA ILE A 74 -14.06 1.73 4.49
C ILE A 74 -12.55 1.92 4.73
N GLY A 75 -12.18 2.41 5.92
CA GLY A 75 -10.78 2.61 6.29
C GLY A 75 -9.96 1.32 6.27
N LEU A 76 -10.52 0.21 6.75
CA LEU A 76 -9.89 -1.11 6.72
C LEU A 76 -9.71 -1.60 5.29
N SER A 77 -10.75 -1.49 4.44
CA SER A 77 -10.66 -1.88 3.03
C SER A 77 -9.61 -1.05 2.28
N LEU A 78 -9.54 0.27 2.49
CA LEU A 78 -8.47 1.10 1.93
C LEU A 78 -7.09 0.69 2.47
N GLY A 79 -7.00 0.46 3.78
CA GLY A 79 -5.82 -0.07 4.47
C GLY A 79 -5.28 -1.33 3.80
N LEU A 80 -6.14 -2.33 3.61
CA LEU A 80 -5.79 -3.61 3.00
C LEU A 80 -5.43 -3.47 1.52
N ALA A 81 -6.19 -2.66 0.76
CA ALA A 81 -5.88 -2.40 -0.65
C ALA A 81 -4.46 -1.84 -0.81
N GLY A 82 -4.13 -0.80 -0.05
CA GLY A 82 -2.80 -0.20 -0.09
C GLY A 82 -1.71 -1.12 0.47
N PHE A 83 -1.97 -1.82 1.57
CA PHE A 83 -1.04 -2.81 2.14
C PHE A 83 -0.58 -3.83 1.10
N ILE A 84 -1.54 -4.44 0.38
CA ILE A 84 -1.22 -5.45 -0.64
C ILE A 84 -0.50 -4.80 -1.82
N ARG A 85 -1.08 -3.72 -2.38
CA ARG A 85 -0.58 -3.10 -3.62
C ARG A 85 0.82 -2.50 -3.47
N PHE A 86 1.04 -1.75 -2.40
CA PHE A 86 2.30 -1.07 -2.14
C PHE A 86 3.33 -2.02 -1.51
N GLY A 87 2.88 -2.99 -0.70
CA GLY A 87 3.77 -4.00 -0.11
C GLY A 87 4.43 -4.89 -1.15
N LEU A 88 3.65 -5.43 -2.09
CA LEU A 88 4.20 -6.25 -3.17
C LEU A 88 5.02 -5.42 -4.17
N GLY A 89 4.59 -4.19 -4.47
CA GLY A 89 5.39 -3.27 -5.28
C GLY A 89 6.74 -2.93 -4.64
N ALA A 90 6.76 -2.70 -3.32
CA ALA A 90 8.00 -2.50 -2.57
C ALA A 90 8.85 -3.77 -2.58
N ALA A 91 8.27 -4.95 -2.32
CA ALA A 91 8.98 -6.22 -2.31
C ALA A 91 9.67 -6.52 -3.65
N VAL A 92 9.01 -6.25 -4.79
CA VAL A 92 9.62 -6.40 -6.12
C VAL A 92 10.82 -5.47 -6.29
N LEU A 93 10.72 -4.21 -5.87
CA LEU A 93 11.82 -3.27 -5.99
C LEU A 93 12.97 -3.57 -5.01
N TRP A 94 12.66 -4.01 -3.79
CA TRP A 94 13.62 -4.46 -2.77
C TRP A 94 14.33 -5.77 -3.15
N GLY A 95 13.60 -6.70 -3.75
CA GLY A 95 14.10 -8.01 -4.17
C GLY A 95 14.58 -8.08 -5.61
N TRP A 96 14.60 -6.96 -6.34
CA TRP A 96 15.09 -6.93 -7.71
C TRP A 96 16.55 -7.36 -7.78
N ASN A 97 16.81 -8.50 -8.40
CA ASN A 97 18.15 -9.00 -8.65
C ASN A 97 18.23 -9.75 -10.00
N PRO A 98 19.00 -9.25 -10.99
CA PRO A 98 19.13 -9.90 -12.29
C PRO A 98 19.95 -11.20 -12.23
N ASP A 99 20.81 -11.39 -11.22
CA ASP A 99 21.63 -12.60 -11.05
C ASP A 99 20.80 -13.78 -10.52
N PHE A 100 19.68 -13.50 -9.86
CA PHE A 100 18.72 -14.48 -9.37
C PHE A 100 17.34 -14.29 -10.04
N PRO A 101 17.22 -14.62 -11.34
CA PRO A 101 16.04 -14.32 -12.13
C PRO A 101 14.79 -15.07 -11.65
N HIS A 102 14.95 -16.25 -11.05
CA HIS A 102 13.83 -17.04 -10.54
C HIS A 102 13.13 -16.36 -9.34
N ASP A 103 13.90 -15.78 -8.42
CA ASP A 103 13.37 -15.12 -7.23
C ASP A 103 12.65 -13.81 -7.60
N THR A 104 13.26 -13.02 -8.49
CA THR A 104 12.65 -11.81 -9.05
C THR A 104 11.35 -12.14 -9.81
N ALA A 105 11.35 -13.21 -10.62
CA ALA A 105 10.16 -13.66 -11.35
C ALA A 105 9.02 -14.11 -10.43
N LEU A 106 9.34 -14.76 -9.31
CA LEU A 106 8.36 -15.14 -8.31
C LEU A 106 7.70 -13.91 -7.68
N LEU A 107 8.48 -12.90 -7.29
CA LEU A 107 7.94 -11.66 -6.72
C LEU A 107 7.06 -10.90 -7.72
N LEU A 108 7.48 -10.83 -8.99
CA LEU A 108 6.67 -10.23 -10.06
C LEU A 108 5.35 -10.99 -10.25
N THR A 109 5.41 -12.32 -10.26
CA THR A 109 4.21 -13.16 -10.42
C THR A 109 3.26 -12.99 -9.25
N LEU A 110 3.77 -13.00 -8.01
CA LEU A 110 2.98 -12.74 -6.81
C LEU A 110 2.32 -11.36 -6.88
N GLN A 111 3.05 -10.32 -7.28
CA GLN A 111 2.47 -8.99 -7.46
C GLN A 111 1.27 -9.04 -8.40
N ARG A 112 1.38 -9.70 -9.56
CA ARG A 112 0.27 -9.79 -10.53
C ARG A 112 -0.93 -10.59 -10.04
N VAL A 113 -0.70 -11.64 -9.24
CA VAL A 113 -1.79 -12.44 -8.65
C VAL A 113 -2.59 -11.62 -7.62
N PHE A 114 -1.91 -10.80 -6.84
CA PHE A 114 -2.52 -10.04 -5.76
C PHE A 114 -2.98 -8.63 -6.16
N ASP A 115 -2.52 -8.07 -7.29
CA ASP A 115 -3.02 -6.83 -7.88
C ASP A 115 -4.57 -6.78 -7.97
N PRO A 116 -5.28 -7.80 -8.50
CA PRO A 116 -6.75 -7.79 -8.54
C PRO A 116 -7.39 -7.89 -7.14
N ILE A 117 -6.75 -8.57 -6.19
CA ILE A 117 -7.23 -8.67 -4.81
C ILE A 117 -7.15 -7.29 -4.13
N ALA A 118 -6.03 -6.59 -4.31
CA ALA A 118 -5.87 -5.21 -3.84
C ALA A 118 -6.92 -4.29 -4.47
N ALA A 119 -7.15 -4.42 -5.78
CA ALA A 119 -8.16 -3.65 -6.49
C ALA A 119 -9.58 -3.91 -5.95
N LEU A 120 -9.93 -5.17 -5.64
CA LEU A 120 -11.22 -5.52 -5.06
C LEU A 120 -11.46 -4.81 -3.72
N PHE A 121 -10.46 -4.75 -2.84
CA PHE A 121 -10.55 -3.99 -1.59
C PHE A 121 -10.73 -2.49 -1.83
N GLY A 122 -10.00 -1.92 -2.80
CA GLY A 122 -10.12 -0.50 -3.16
C GLY A 122 -11.51 -0.17 -3.72
N VAL A 123 -12.02 -0.99 -4.64
CA VAL A 123 -13.38 -0.86 -5.20
C VAL A 123 -14.44 -1.03 -4.12
N THR A 124 -14.27 -1.99 -3.22
CA THR A 124 -15.19 -2.19 -2.08
C THR A 124 -15.25 -0.95 -1.19
N ALA A 125 -14.10 -0.35 -0.87
CA ALA A 125 -14.06 0.88 -0.09
C ALA A 125 -14.81 2.04 -0.78
N ILE A 126 -14.60 2.22 -2.09
CA ILE A 126 -15.29 3.24 -2.89
C ILE A 126 -16.80 2.98 -2.91
N ALA A 127 -17.21 1.72 -3.15
CA ALA A 127 -18.61 1.33 -3.17
C ALA A 127 -19.28 1.58 -1.81
N MET A 128 -18.66 1.18 -0.71
CA MET A 128 -19.16 1.42 0.64
C MET A 128 -19.26 2.92 0.95
N PHE A 129 -18.26 3.71 0.56
CA PHE A 129 -18.29 5.16 0.72
C PHE A 129 -19.48 5.77 -0.03
N LYS A 130 -19.69 5.38 -1.29
CA LYS A 130 -20.80 5.90 -2.11
C LYS A 130 -22.18 5.48 -1.63
N LEU A 131 -22.34 4.23 -1.18
CA LEU A 131 -23.61 3.76 -0.62
C LEU A 131 -23.94 4.43 0.71
N SER A 132 -22.94 4.80 1.51
CA SER A 132 -23.14 5.44 2.82
C SER A 132 -23.21 6.96 2.80
N GLU A 133 -22.84 7.59 1.68
CA GLU A 133 -22.75 9.05 1.51
C GLU A 133 -24.01 9.78 2.00
N ARG A 134 -25.19 9.36 1.54
CA ARG A 134 -26.46 10.01 1.91
C ARG A 134 -26.70 10.00 3.42
N GLY A 135 -26.52 8.85 4.07
CA GLY A 135 -26.74 8.69 5.50
C GLY A 135 -25.69 9.41 6.34
N LEU A 136 -24.42 9.36 5.94
CA LEU A 136 -23.32 10.04 6.64
C LEU A 136 -23.44 11.56 6.56
N VAL A 137 -23.68 12.10 5.36
CA VAL A 137 -23.79 13.55 5.15
C VAL A 137 -24.94 14.14 5.96
N GLU A 138 -26.09 13.48 6.00
CA GLU A 138 -27.23 13.96 6.78
C GLU A 138 -26.90 14.00 8.29
N GLN A 139 -26.22 12.99 8.80
CA GLN A 139 -25.82 12.96 10.21
C GLN A 139 -24.75 13.99 10.56
N LEU A 140 -23.75 14.18 9.69
CA LEU A 140 -22.71 15.19 9.87
C LEU A 140 -23.30 16.61 9.84
N ARG A 141 -24.35 16.84 9.04
CA ARG A 141 -25.07 18.14 8.99
C ARG A 141 -25.91 18.42 10.23
N ARG A 142 -26.44 17.38 10.91
CA ARG A 142 -27.27 17.56 12.11
C ARG A 142 -26.49 18.10 13.31
N ARG A 143 -25.19 17.79 13.41
CA ARG A 143 -24.28 18.34 14.42
C ARG A 143 -22.92 18.63 13.77
N PRO A 144 -22.78 19.78 13.08
CA PRO A 144 -21.51 20.18 12.50
C PRO A 144 -20.56 20.55 13.63
N PHE A 145 -19.69 19.62 14.02
CA PHE A 145 -18.57 19.95 14.89
C PHE A 145 -17.49 20.62 14.02
N PRO A 146 -16.92 21.75 14.46
CA PRO A 146 -15.78 22.33 13.76
C PRO A 146 -14.62 21.32 13.82
N VAL A 147 -14.27 20.76 12.67
CA VAL A 147 -13.11 19.87 12.55
C VAL A 147 -11.89 20.76 12.37
N ASP A 148 -11.11 20.92 13.44
CA ASP A 148 -9.82 21.58 13.33
C ASP A 148 -8.76 20.60 12.82
N ILE A 149 -8.56 20.62 11.49
CA ILE A 149 -7.59 19.76 10.81
C ILE A 149 -6.16 20.14 11.24
N TRP A 150 -5.90 21.41 11.57
CA TRP A 150 -4.58 21.90 11.96
C TRP A 150 -4.18 21.43 13.36
N ALA A 151 -5.14 21.28 14.26
CA ALA A 151 -4.90 20.68 15.57
C ALA A 151 -4.37 19.22 15.46
N SER A 152 -4.71 18.52 14.38
CA SER A 152 -4.24 17.16 14.12
C SER A 152 -2.89 17.07 13.39
N LEU A 153 -2.28 18.21 13.02
CA LEU A 153 -0.98 18.26 12.34
C LEU A 153 0.13 17.46 13.07
N PRO A 154 0.24 17.48 14.42
CA PRO A 154 1.23 16.67 15.13
C PRO A 154 1.09 15.16 14.87
N MET A 155 -0.09 14.68 14.49
CA MET A 155 -0.31 13.27 14.15
C MET A 155 0.44 12.87 12.87
N LEU A 156 0.77 13.82 11.99
CA LEU A 156 1.56 13.59 10.77
C LEU A 156 3.05 13.38 11.04
N ARG A 157 3.56 13.68 12.25
CA ARG A 157 4.99 13.53 12.57
C ARG A 157 5.49 12.11 12.36
N ARG A 158 4.73 11.11 12.79
CA ARG A 158 5.10 9.68 12.62
C ARG A 158 5.07 9.27 11.15
N PRO A 159 4.00 9.53 10.37
CA PRO A 159 4.00 9.31 8.93
C PRO A 159 5.14 10.01 8.18
N ALA A 160 5.43 11.27 8.51
CA ALA A 160 6.50 12.03 7.88
C ALA A 160 7.87 11.41 8.17
N ALA A 161 8.11 10.97 9.41
CA ALA A 161 9.34 10.26 9.77
C ALA A 161 9.48 8.93 9.00
N ILE A 162 8.39 8.17 8.86
CA ILE A 162 8.40 6.92 8.07
C ILE A 162 8.74 7.21 6.61
N ALA A 163 8.14 8.24 6.01
CA ALA A 163 8.42 8.64 4.64
C ALA A 163 9.90 9.02 4.46
N LEU A 164 10.46 9.81 5.38
CA LEU A 164 11.86 10.21 5.36
C LEU A 164 12.81 9.01 5.53
N LEU A 165 12.54 8.13 6.49
CA LEU A 165 13.33 6.92 6.71
C LEU A 165 13.27 5.97 5.51
N SER A 166 12.10 5.85 4.88
CA SER A 166 11.92 5.04 3.66
C SER A 166 12.74 5.60 2.49
N LEU A 167 12.85 6.92 2.37
CA LEU A 167 13.71 7.57 1.38
C LEU A 167 15.19 7.32 1.66
N VAL A 168 15.64 7.49 2.91
CA VAL A 168 17.03 7.21 3.30
C VAL A 168 17.39 5.74 3.03
N ALA A 169 16.50 4.82 3.40
CA ALA A 169 16.68 3.39 3.14
C ALA A 169 16.75 3.11 1.62
N ALA A 170 15.85 3.70 0.82
CA ALA A 170 15.85 3.52 -0.62
C ALA A 170 17.14 4.03 -1.29
N ILE A 171 17.68 5.16 -0.82
CA ILE A 171 18.98 5.66 -1.29
C ILE A 171 20.07 4.64 -0.96
N GLY A 172 20.13 4.17 0.28
CA GLY A 172 21.10 3.16 0.73
C GLY A 172 21.08 1.94 -0.19
N VAL A 173 19.90 1.36 -0.37
CA VAL A 173 19.70 0.16 -1.22
C VAL A 173 20.18 0.36 -2.64
N VAL A 174 19.81 1.46 -3.29
CA VAL A 174 20.19 1.69 -4.69
C VAL A 174 21.68 2.00 -4.79
N SER A 175 22.28 2.61 -3.77
CA SER A 175 23.71 2.94 -3.75
C SER A 175 24.64 1.75 -3.46
N THR A 176 24.17 0.72 -2.76
CA THR A 176 24.97 -0.46 -2.38
C THR A 176 24.72 -1.70 -3.24
N ARG A 177 23.93 -1.57 -4.31
CA ARG A 177 23.61 -2.64 -5.25
C ARG A 177 24.60 -2.69 -6.42
#